data_AF-A0A5N3XKU7-F1
#
_entry.id   AF-A0A5N3XKU7-F1
#
_cell.length_a   1.000
_cell.length_b   1.000
_cell.length_c   1.000
_cell.angle_alpha   90.00
_cell.angle_beta   90.00
_cell.angle_gamma   90.00
#
_symmetry.space_group_name_H-M   'P 1'
#
loop_
_entity.id
_entity.type
_entity.pdbx_description
1 polymer ?
#
loop_
_entity_poly.entity_id
_entity_poly.type
_entity_poly.pdbx_seq_one_letter_code
_entity_poly.pdbx_strand_id
1 'polypeptide(L)' 'LAPGQTTCQVEPHQRQNCGYSGITAKDCEEKGCCFDNTVRGVPWCFHSAPVEE' A
#
# COMPACT_ATOMS: atom_id res chain seq x y z
N LEU A 1 -10.90 14.40 -13.58
CA LEU A 1 -11.53 13.22 -12.95
C LEU A 1 -11.41 12.04 -13.91
N ALA A 2 -10.59 11.05 -13.58
CA ALA A 2 -10.55 9.78 -14.29
C ALA A 2 -11.04 8.69 -13.33
N PRO A 3 -12.02 7.84 -13.72
CA PRO A 3 -12.42 6.71 -12.89
C PRO A 3 -11.25 5.72 -12.84
N GLY A 4 -10.72 5.46 -11.63
CA GLY A 4 -9.64 4.50 -11.42
C GLY A 4 -8.34 5.05 -10.83
N GLN A 5 -8.32 6.28 -10.31
CA GLN A 5 -7.17 6.73 -9.52
C GLN A 5 -7.17 6.01 -8.16
N THR A 6 -6.10 5.27 -7.88
CA THR A 6 -5.83 4.70 -6.57
C THR A 6 -4.63 5.40 -5.95
N THR A 7 -4.62 5.53 -4.62
CA THR A 7 -3.57 6.22 -3.88
C THR A 7 -2.90 5.30 -2.87
N CYS A 8 -1.61 5.54 -2.64
CA CYS A 8 -0.85 4.93 -1.55
C CYS A 8 -1.07 5.63 -0.20
N GLN A 9 -1.89 6.69 -0.16
CA GLN A 9 -2.28 7.38 1.06
C GLN A 9 -3.40 6.61 1.77
N VAL A 10 -3.08 5.42 2.27
CA VAL A 10 -3.99 4.57 3.05
C VAL A 10 -3.62 4.65 4.52
N GLU A 11 -4.61 4.87 5.37
CA GLU A 11 -4.40 4.89 6.82
C GLU A 11 -3.73 3.58 7.27
N PRO A 12 -2.64 3.63 8.07
CA PRO A 12 -1.86 2.46 8.47
C PRO A 12 -2.69 1.25 8.94
N HIS A 13 -3.75 1.50 9.71
CA HIS A 13 -4.61 0.44 10.24
C HIS A 13 -5.62 -0.12 9.23
N GLN A 14 -5.90 0.62 8.16
CA GLN A 14 -6.76 0.20 7.05
C GLN A 14 -5.97 -0.43 5.89
N ARG A 15 -4.63 -0.46 5.99
CA ARG A 15 -3.78 -1.08 4.98
C ARG A 15 -4.06 -2.57 4.83
N GLN A 16 -4.50 -2.96 3.64
CA GLN A 16 -4.66 -4.36 3.28
C GLN A 16 -3.32 -4.92 2.81
N ASN A 17 -2.81 -5.97 3.47
CA ASN A 17 -1.53 -6.59 3.10
C ASN A 17 -1.54 -7.07 1.64
N CYS A 18 -0.51 -6.69 0.86
CA CYS A 18 -0.31 -7.11 -0.53
C CYS A 18 0.94 -8.00 -0.73
N GLY A 19 1.75 -8.15 0.32
CA GLY A 19 3.07 -8.77 0.27
C GLY A 19 3.25 -9.86 1.31
N TYR A 20 4.46 -9.96 1.84
CA TYR A 20 4.81 -10.88 2.93
C TYR A 20 5.66 -10.15 3.97
N SER A 21 5.76 -10.71 5.18
CA SER A 21 6.56 -10.14 6.27
C SER A 21 8.03 -10.01 5.86
N GLY A 22 8.58 -8.79 5.92
CA GLY A 22 9.97 -8.52 5.52
C GLY A 22 10.18 -8.31 4.02
N ILE A 23 9.12 -8.17 3.22
CA ILE A 23 9.21 -7.78 1.81
C ILE A 23 9.98 -6.45 1.65
N THR A 24 10.78 -6.35 0.59
CA THR A 24 11.50 -5.11 0.26
C THR A 24 10.57 -4.11 -0.43
N ALA A 25 10.94 -2.83 -0.42
CA ALA A 25 10.22 -1.80 -1.17
C ALA A 25 10.07 -2.19 -2.64
N LYS A 26 11.19 -2.61 -3.25
CA LYS A 26 11.24 -3.01 -4.65
C LYS A 26 10.29 -4.16 -4.96
N ASP A 27 10.32 -5.25 -4.19
CA ASP A 27 9.44 -6.40 -4.42
C ASP A 27 7.95 -6.03 -4.28
N CYS A 28 7.64 -5.12 -3.35
CA CYS A 28 6.27 -4.63 -3.17
C CYS A 28 5.80 -3.78 -4.36
N GLU A 29 6.65 -2.88 -4.83
CA GLU A 29 6.36 -2.01 -5.96
C GLU A 29 6.29 -2.80 -7.28
N GLU A 30 7.13 -3.84 -7.46
CA GLU A 30 7.06 -4.76 -8.61
C GLU A 30 5.75 -5.57 -8.64
N LYS A 31 5.12 -5.79 -7.49
CA LYS A 31 3.77 -6.37 -7.39
C LYS A 31 2.65 -5.37 -7.76
N GLY A 32 2.98 -4.10 -7.99
CA GLY A 32 2.02 -3.03 -8.25
C GLY A 32 1.33 -2.52 -6.99
N CYS A 33 1.97 -2.66 -5.84
CA CYS A 33 1.45 -2.23 -4.54
C CYS A 33 2.28 -1.10 -3.93
N CYS A 34 1.75 -0.53 -2.86
CA CYS A 34 2.35 0.57 -2.13
C CYS A 34 3.24 0.06 -1.00
N PHE A 35 4.40 0.69 -0.82
CA PHE A 35 5.31 0.39 0.27
C PHE A 35 5.48 1.58 1.21
N ASP A 36 5.27 1.35 2.51
CA ASP A 36 5.54 2.32 3.57
C ASP A 36 5.99 1.60 4.85
N ASN A 37 7.26 1.76 5.20
CA ASN A 37 7.86 1.19 6.41
C ASN A 37 7.94 2.18 7.58
N THR A 38 7.34 3.37 7.44
CA THR A 38 7.42 4.42 8.46
C THR A 38 6.62 4.08 9.72
N VAL A 39 5.57 3.26 9.59
CA VAL A 39 4.72 2.81 10.70
C VAL A 39 5.00 1.34 11.04
N ARG A 40 5.21 1.05 12.33
CA ARG A 40 5.42 -0.32 12.83
C ARG A 40 4.10 -0.94 13.29
N GLY A 41 4.01 -2.28 13.22
CA GLY A 41 2.81 -3.03 13.63
C GLY A 41 1.72 -3.11 12.58
N VAL A 42 1.98 -2.63 11.35
CA VAL A 42 1.08 -2.67 10.20
C VAL A 42 1.79 -3.26 8.98
N PRO A 43 1.06 -3.70 7.94
CA PRO A 43 1.66 -4.13 6.68
C PRO A 43 2.46 -3.00 6.03
N TRP A 44 3.74 -3.23 5.77
CA TRP A 44 4.56 -2.28 5.00
C TRP A 44 4.25 -2.32 3.52
N CYS A 45 3.89 -3.48 2.99
CA CYS A 45 3.40 -3.62 1.61
C CYS A 45 1.89 -3.79 1.61
N PHE A 46 1.19 -2.85 0.98
CA PHE A 46 -0.27 -2.78 1.02
C PHE A 46 -0.88 -2.35 -0.30
N HIS A 47 -2.14 -2.69 -0.50
CA HIS A 47 -2.91 -2.28 -1.68
C HIS A 47 -3.21 -0.78 -1.64
N SER A 48 -3.16 -0.14 -2.82
CA SER A 48 -3.66 1.23 -2.98
C SER A 48 -5.18 1.26 -2.79
N ALA A 49 -5.67 2.31 -2.14
CA ALA A 49 -7.11 2.54 -2.00
C ALA A 49 -7.62 3.42 -3.15
N PRO A 50 -8.88 3.27 -3.60
CA PRO A 50 -9.49 4.25 -4.48
C PRO A 50 -9.47 5.62 -3.81
N VAL A 51 -9.13 6.69 -4.55
CA VAL A 51 -9.40 8.04 -4.06
C VAL A 51 -10.90 8.29 -4.16
N GLU A 52 -11.58 8.21 -3.02
CA GLU A 52 -12.93 8.72 -2.86
C GLU A 52 -12.82 10.24 -2.69
N GLU A 53 -13.45 11.00 -3.60
CA GLU A 53 -13.57 12.48 -3.53
C GLU A 53 -14.68 12.92 -2.58
#